data_AF-A0A956W391-F1
#
_entry.id   AF-A0A956W391-F1
#
_cell.length_a   1.000
_cell.length_b   1.000
_cell.length_c   1.000
_cell.angle_alpha   90.00
_cell.angle_beta   90.00
_cell.angle_gamma   90.00
#
_symmetry.space_group_name_H-M   'P 1'
#
loop_
_entity.id
_entity.type
_entity.pdbx_description
1 polymer ?
#
loop_
_entity_poly.entity_id
_entity_poly.type
_entity_poly.pdbx_seq_one_letter_code
_entity_poly.pdbx_strand_id
1 'polypeptide(L)'
;MHATTILRAHLPPGYASMDWQPVYAEALDIFVRYLQIDTSNPPGREAPAARFLGSLLEAEGIECEYIEIQPEREAVVARIRGDGSKRPLMLCNHTDVVPVESQYWTYPAFEGHVEDSRVYGRGAVDMKGCGVMQLMTFLQLWRNKVPL
;
A
#
# COMPACT_ATOMS: atom_id res chain seq x y z
N MET A 1 35.09 9.64 0.53
CA MET A 1 34.21 10.82 0.75
C MET A 1 33.53 11.16 -0.56
N HIS A 2 32.35 10.60 -0.83
CA HIS A 2 31.49 11.05 -1.92
C HIS A 2 30.19 11.53 -1.29
N ALA A 3 30.04 12.85 -1.18
CA ALA A 3 28.82 13.49 -0.78
C ALA A 3 27.88 13.50 -2.00
N THR A 4 26.90 12.62 -2.02
CA THR A 4 25.81 12.66 -2.97
C THR A 4 24.92 13.84 -2.59
N THR A 5 24.96 14.91 -3.38
CA THR A 5 24.03 16.04 -3.27
C THR A 5 22.63 15.55 -3.63
N ILE A 6 21.85 15.14 -2.62
CA ILE A 6 20.41 14.94 -2.78
C ILE A 6 19.82 16.33 -3.04
N LEU A 7 19.19 16.50 -4.21
CA LEU A 7 18.29 17.61 -4.51
C LEU A 7 17.30 17.73 -3.36
N ARG A 8 17.47 18.74 -2.50
CA ARG A 8 16.47 19.11 -1.50
C ARG A 8 15.27 19.65 -2.27
N ALA A 9 14.30 18.79 -2.56
CA ALA A 9 12.94 19.24 -2.84
C ALA A 9 12.54 20.20 -1.71
N HIS A 10 11.92 21.32 -2.06
CA HIS A 10 11.40 22.27 -1.08
C HIS A 10 10.21 21.57 -0.38
N LEU A 11 10.53 20.78 0.64
CA LEU A 11 9.55 20.09 1.44
C LEU A 11 8.66 21.14 2.10
N PRO A 12 7.33 21.00 2.05
CA PRO A 12 6.43 21.93 2.72
C PRO A 12 6.80 22.01 4.22
N PRO A 13 6.63 23.19 4.84
CA PRO A 13 6.91 23.36 6.26
C PRO A 13 6.16 22.29 7.08
N GLY A 14 6.89 21.51 7.90
CA GLY A 14 6.33 20.43 8.72
C GLY A 14 6.72 19.00 8.31
N TYR A 15 7.09 18.76 7.04
CA TYR A 15 7.50 17.41 6.61
C TYR A 15 8.82 16.96 7.24
N ALA A 16 9.75 17.91 7.45
CA ALA A 16 11.04 17.65 8.10
C ALA A 16 10.93 17.43 9.63
N SER A 17 9.76 17.67 10.24
CA SER A 17 9.50 17.48 11.67
C SER A 17 8.58 16.30 11.99
N MET A 18 8.20 15.50 10.98
CA MET A 18 7.33 14.35 11.21
C MET A 18 8.10 13.20 11.86
N ASP A 19 7.55 12.63 12.93
CA ASP A 19 8.07 11.39 13.49
C ASP A 19 7.68 10.22 12.57
N TRP A 20 8.69 9.66 11.90
CA TRP A 20 8.51 8.58 10.93
C TRP A 20 8.42 7.20 11.58
N GLN A 21 8.80 7.05 12.85
CA GLN A 21 8.73 5.76 13.53
C GLN A 21 7.30 5.18 13.62
N PRO A 22 6.27 5.93 14.05
CA PRO A 22 4.91 5.41 14.06
C PRO A 22 4.39 5.11 12.65
N VAL A 23 4.74 5.93 11.66
CA VAL A 23 4.34 5.71 10.26
C VAL A 23 4.99 4.44 9.70
N TYR A 24 6.25 4.19 10.03
CA TYR A 24 6.97 2.98 9.65
C TYR A 24 6.34 1.74 10.31
N ALA A 25 6.05 1.79 11.60
CA ALA A 25 5.44 0.68 12.33
C ALA A 25 4.05 0.33 11.78
N GLU A 26 3.22 1.34 11.50
CA GLU A 26 1.90 1.18 10.87
C GLU A 26 2.03 0.58 9.46
N ALA A 27 2.95 1.11 8.65
CA ALA A 27 3.19 0.60 7.30
C ALA A 27 3.64 -0.87 7.31
N LEU A 28 4.51 -1.25 8.25
CA LEU A 28 4.98 -2.62 8.38
C LEU A 28 3.85 -3.57 8.82
N ASP A 29 3.03 -3.19 9.81
CA ASP A 29 1.85 -3.98 10.23
C ASP A 29 0.89 -4.21 9.06
N ILE A 30 0.52 -3.13 8.36
CA ILE A 30 -0.38 -3.20 7.21
C ILE A 30 0.24 -4.09 6.13
N PHE A 31 1.54 -3.96 5.87
CA PHE A 31 2.21 -4.75 4.85
C PHE A 31 2.23 -6.24 5.15
N VAL A 32 2.57 -6.63 6.39
CA VAL A 32 2.54 -8.03 6.82
C VAL A 32 1.13 -8.59 6.70
N ARG A 33 0.11 -7.88 7.20
CA ARG A 33 -1.29 -8.30 7.10
C ARG A 33 -1.78 -8.39 5.66
N TYR A 34 -1.32 -7.49 4.79
CA TYR A 34 -1.68 -7.52 3.38
C TYR A 34 -1.06 -8.73 2.64
N LEU A 35 0.15 -9.12 3.00
CA LEU A 35 0.80 -10.35 2.48
C LEU A 35 0.08 -11.62 2.92
N GLN A 36 -0.63 -11.59 4.05
CA GLN A 36 -1.41 -12.73 4.56
C GLN A 36 -2.71 -12.99 3.79
N ILE A 37 -3.11 -12.05 2.92
CA ILE A 37 -4.28 -12.23 2.05
C ILE A 37 -3.83 -12.91 0.76
N ASP A 38 -4.08 -14.21 0.64
CA ASP A 38 -3.79 -14.95 -0.60
C ASP A 38 -4.72 -14.49 -1.72
N THR A 39 -4.13 -13.81 -2.70
CA THR A 39 -4.77 -13.31 -3.93
C THR A 39 -4.17 -13.96 -5.17
N SER A 40 -3.72 -15.22 -5.05
CA SER A 40 -3.09 -15.96 -6.13
C SER A 40 -4.00 -16.09 -7.36
N ASN A 41 -3.47 -15.73 -8.52
CA ASN A 41 -4.17 -15.80 -9.79
C ASN A 41 -3.46 -16.77 -10.75
N PRO A 42 -4.10 -17.87 -11.21
CA PRO A 42 -5.48 -18.31 -10.95
C PRO A 42 -5.71 -18.85 -9.52
N PRO A 43 -6.96 -18.81 -8.99
CA PRO A 43 -8.20 -18.36 -9.65
C PRO A 43 -8.42 -16.83 -9.62
N GLY A 44 -7.59 -16.08 -8.91
CA GLY A 44 -7.89 -14.69 -8.50
C GLY A 44 -8.38 -14.72 -7.06
N ARG A 45 -9.33 -13.83 -6.70
CA ARG A 45 -9.92 -13.61 -5.36
C ARG A 45 -9.37 -12.38 -4.66
N GLU A 46 -9.39 -11.27 -5.38
CA GLU A 46 -8.87 -9.97 -4.96
C GLU A 46 -9.84 -9.21 -4.04
N ALA A 47 -11.11 -9.64 -3.93
CA ALA A 47 -12.09 -8.96 -3.09
C ALA A 47 -11.65 -8.82 -1.62
N PRO A 48 -11.12 -9.86 -0.92
CA PRO A 48 -10.59 -9.70 0.43
C PRO A 48 -9.48 -8.64 0.53
N ALA A 49 -8.60 -8.55 -0.48
CA ALA A 49 -7.55 -7.52 -0.52
C ALA A 49 -8.12 -6.12 -0.73
N ALA A 50 -9.05 -5.96 -1.67
CA ALA A 50 -9.72 -4.68 -1.92
C ALA A 50 -10.48 -4.20 -0.67
N ARG A 51 -11.19 -5.10 0.01
CA ARG A 51 -11.93 -4.82 1.26
C ARG A 51 -11.02 -4.53 2.43
N PHE A 52 -9.88 -5.21 2.55
CA PHE A 52 -8.87 -4.90 3.54
C PHE A 52 -8.34 -3.46 3.37
N LEU A 53 -7.87 -3.11 2.17
CA LEU A 53 -7.34 -1.77 1.89
C LEU A 53 -8.41 -0.68 2.04
N GLY A 54 -9.63 -0.95 1.54
CA GLY A 54 -10.77 -0.05 1.68
C GLY A 54 -11.16 0.19 3.14
N SER A 55 -11.16 -0.85 3.97
CA SER A 55 -11.49 -0.71 5.40
C SER A 55 -10.53 0.21 6.16
N LEU A 56 -9.25 0.25 5.77
CA LEU A 56 -8.25 1.16 6.36
C LEU A 56 -8.54 2.62 6.00
N LEU A 57 -9.03 2.87 4.78
CA LEU A 57 -9.43 4.20 4.31
C LEU A 57 -10.75 4.63 4.96
N GLU A 58 -11.73 3.74 5.01
CA GLU A 58 -13.04 3.99 5.61
C GLU A 58 -12.94 4.28 7.12
N ALA A 59 -12.01 3.62 7.83
CA ALA A 59 -11.72 3.91 9.24
C ALA A 59 -11.26 5.35 9.48
N GLU A 60 -10.75 6.04 8.45
CA GLU A 60 -10.33 7.44 8.47
C GLU A 60 -11.40 8.40 7.92
N GLY A 61 -12.60 7.87 7.63
CA GLY A 61 -13.71 8.62 7.05
C GLY A 61 -13.56 8.90 5.55
N ILE A 62 -12.71 8.16 4.84
CA ILE A 62 -12.47 8.33 3.41
C ILE A 62 -13.45 7.43 2.64
N GLU A 63 -14.23 8.03 1.75
CA GLU A 63 -15.16 7.29 0.88
C GLU A 63 -14.39 6.40 -0.10
N CYS A 64 -14.84 5.14 -0.21
CA CYS A 64 -14.30 4.13 -1.12
C CYS A 64 -15.40 3.64 -2.07
N GLU A 65 -15.07 3.57 -3.35
CA GLU A 65 -15.85 2.88 -4.38
C GLU A 65 -15.25 1.48 -4.61
N TYR A 66 -16.10 0.46 -4.58
CA TYR A 66 -15.70 -0.92 -4.88
C TYR A 66 -16.26 -1.33 -6.22
N ILE A 67 -15.38 -1.79 -7.11
CA ILE A 67 -15.72 -2.14 -8.48
C ILE A 67 -15.52 -3.65 -8.64
N GLU A 68 -16.61 -4.40 -8.74
CA GLU A 68 -16.57 -5.83 -9.04
C GLU A 68 -16.27 -6.03 -10.54
N ILE A 69 -15.12 -6.63 -10.85
CA ILE A 69 -14.72 -6.93 -12.23
C ILE A 69 -15.28 -8.30 -12.64
N GLN A 70 -15.21 -9.27 -11.72
CA GLN A 70 -15.72 -10.65 -11.83
C GLN A 70 -16.09 -11.13 -10.41
N PRO A 71 -16.88 -12.22 -10.28
CA PRO A 71 -17.16 -12.80 -8.97
C PRO A 71 -15.88 -13.04 -8.15
N GLU A 72 -15.86 -12.57 -6.90
CA GLU A 72 -14.72 -12.55 -5.97
C GLU A 72 -13.51 -11.68 -6.37
N ARG A 73 -13.57 -10.94 -7.49
CA ARG A 73 -12.49 -10.07 -7.98
C ARG A 73 -12.96 -8.61 -7.99
N GLU A 74 -12.57 -7.86 -6.97
CA GLU A 74 -12.92 -6.44 -6.80
C GLU A 74 -11.67 -5.56 -6.84
N ALA A 75 -11.84 -4.33 -7.32
CA ALA A 75 -10.92 -3.22 -7.10
C ALA A 75 -11.53 -2.22 -6.11
N VAL A 76 -10.67 -1.46 -5.42
CA VAL A 76 -11.08 -0.35 -4.57
C VAL A 76 -10.49 0.95 -5.09
N VAL A 77 -11.30 2.01 -5.11
CA VAL A 77 -10.93 3.35 -5.55
C VAL A 77 -11.31 4.34 -4.45
N ALA A 78 -10.35 5.17 -4.04
CA ALA A 78 -10.58 6.28 -3.12
C ALA A 78 -10.01 7.58 -3.69
N ARG A 79 -10.55 8.72 -3.25
CA ARG A 79 -10.18 10.03 -3.80
C ARG A 79 -10.12 11.10 -2.72
N ILE A 80 -8.98 11.78 -2.63
CA ILE A 80 -8.89 13.11 -2.01
C ILE A 80 -9.18 14.15 -3.11
N ARG A 81 -10.16 15.02 -2.90
CA ARG A 81 -10.51 16.08 -3.86
C ARG A 81 -9.56 17.26 -3.68
N GLY A 82 -8.90 17.65 -4.75
CA GLY A 82 -8.17 18.92 -4.82
C GLY A 82 -9.04 20.09 -5.27
N ASP A 83 -8.44 21.26 -5.45
CA ASP A 83 -9.10 22.51 -5.86
C ASP A 83 -9.46 22.57 -7.36
N GLY A 84 -9.02 21.58 -8.15
CA GLY A 84 -9.28 21.49 -9.59
C GLY A 84 -8.39 22.35 -10.47
N SER A 85 -7.39 23.05 -9.90
CA SER A 85 -6.43 23.89 -10.65
C SER A 85 -5.42 23.07 -11.47
N LYS A 86 -5.24 21.78 -11.14
CA LYS A 86 -4.30 20.86 -11.80
C LYS A 86 -4.97 19.55 -12.20
N ARG A 87 -4.28 18.78 -13.07
CA ARG A 87 -4.69 17.42 -13.46
C ARG A 87 -4.55 16.45 -12.28
N PRO A 88 -5.44 15.46 -12.16
CA PRO A 88 -5.35 14.46 -11.10
C PRO A 88 -4.13 13.56 -11.29
N LEU A 89 -3.60 13.04 -10.18
CA LEU A 89 -2.62 11.96 -10.14
C LEU A 89 -3.31 10.67 -9.70
N MET A 90 -3.05 9.56 -10.40
CA MET A 90 -3.53 8.23 -10.01
C MET A 90 -2.37 7.43 -9.41
N LEU A 91 -2.55 6.93 -8.19
CA LEU A 91 -1.68 5.92 -7.60
C LEU A 91 -2.27 4.55 -7.96
N CYS A 92 -1.68 3.87 -8.93
CA CYS A 92 -2.20 2.61 -9.46
C CYS A 92 -1.41 1.41 -8.88
N ASN A 93 -2.14 0.34 -8.55
CA ASN A 93 -1.65 -0.90 -7.97
C ASN A 93 -2.48 -2.08 -8.47
N HIS A 94 -1.87 -3.26 -8.60
CA HIS A 94 -2.63 -4.52 -8.70
C HIS A 94 -2.45 -5.32 -7.40
N THR A 95 -3.52 -6.00 -7.01
CA THR A 95 -3.60 -6.71 -5.72
C THR A 95 -3.39 -8.22 -5.85
N ASP A 96 -3.50 -8.76 -7.07
CA ASP A 96 -3.25 -10.15 -7.38
C ASP A 96 -1.76 -10.47 -7.38
N VAL A 97 -1.46 -11.75 -7.17
CA VAL A 97 -0.10 -12.26 -7.15
C VAL A 97 -0.04 -13.57 -7.94
N VAL A 98 1.15 -13.93 -8.43
CA VAL A 98 1.34 -15.24 -9.07
C VAL A 98 1.31 -16.39 -8.04
N PRO A 99 0.98 -17.63 -8.46
CA PRO A 99 0.97 -18.79 -7.58
C PRO A 99 2.33 -19.08 -6.92
N VAL A 100 2.30 -19.99 -5.95
CA VAL A 100 3.45 -20.36 -5.13
C VAL A 100 3.74 -21.86 -5.26
N GLU A 101 5.01 -22.18 -5.51
CA GLU A 101 5.55 -23.53 -5.35
C GLU A 101 6.18 -23.67 -3.97
N SER A 102 5.36 -24.04 -2.97
CA SER A 102 5.72 -23.98 -1.54
C SER A 102 7.02 -24.70 -1.17
N GLN A 103 7.38 -25.76 -1.90
CA GLN A 103 8.63 -26.52 -1.72
C GLN A 103 9.92 -25.70 -1.87
N TYR A 104 9.88 -24.56 -2.58
CA TYR A 104 11.04 -23.69 -2.78
C TYR A 104 11.09 -22.52 -1.80
N TRP A 105 10.16 -22.44 -0.86
CA TRP A 105 10.08 -21.34 0.09
C TRP A 105 10.70 -21.73 1.44
N THR A 106 11.58 -20.87 1.95
CA THR A 106 12.13 -20.99 3.32
C THR A 106 11.07 -20.69 4.38
N TYR A 107 10.20 -19.72 4.12
CA TYR A 107 9.08 -19.31 4.98
C TYR A 107 7.77 -19.45 4.23
N PRO A 108 6.64 -19.82 4.88
CA PRO A 108 5.34 -19.84 4.23
C PRO A 108 5.04 -18.53 3.49
N ALA A 109 4.72 -18.63 2.20
CA ALA A 109 4.71 -17.47 1.31
C ALA A 109 3.68 -16.39 1.68
N PHE A 110 2.62 -16.75 2.41
CA PHE A 110 1.59 -15.83 2.86
C PHE A 110 1.64 -15.60 4.38
N GLU A 111 2.77 -15.84 5.05
CA GLU A 111 2.93 -15.50 6.47
C GLU A 111 3.30 -14.02 6.67
N GLY A 112 4.06 -13.44 5.72
CA GLY A 112 4.65 -12.11 5.87
C GLY A 112 5.81 -12.10 6.88
N HIS A 113 6.65 -13.13 6.85
CA HIS A 113 7.73 -13.35 7.82
C HIS A 113 8.74 -12.18 7.82
N VAL A 114 9.12 -11.70 9.00
CA VAL A 114 10.06 -10.58 9.17
C VAL A 114 11.33 -11.05 9.88
N GLU A 115 12.47 -10.93 9.21
CA GLU A 115 13.78 -11.32 9.74
C GLU A 115 14.87 -10.40 9.16
N ASP A 116 15.82 -9.97 9.99
CA ASP A 116 16.98 -9.16 9.59
C ASP A 116 16.63 -7.96 8.70
N SER A 117 15.60 -7.20 9.10
CA SER A 117 15.08 -6.04 8.36
C SER A 117 14.56 -6.34 6.95
N ARG A 118 14.22 -7.61 6.68
CA ARG A 118 13.58 -8.07 5.45
C ARG A 118 12.21 -8.62 5.75
N VAL A 119 11.31 -8.48 4.79
CA VAL A 119 9.98 -9.10 4.82
C VAL A 119 9.93 -10.12 3.69
N TYR A 120 9.62 -11.35 4.03
CA TYR A 120 9.50 -12.48 3.11
C TYR A 120 8.01 -12.79 2.90
N GLY A 121 7.57 -12.74 1.65
CA GLY A 121 6.20 -13.11 1.29
C GLY A 121 5.92 -12.95 -0.20
N ARG A 122 4.99 -13.76 -0.72
CA ARG A 122 4.46 -13.62 -2.08
C ARG A 122 3.69 -12.30 -2.15
N GLY A 123 4.10 -11.45 -3.09
CA GLY A 123 3.56 -10.10 -3.23
C GLY A 123 4.45 -9.01 -2.64
N ALA A 124 5.49 -9.38 -1.86
CA ALA A 124 6.28 -8.40 -1.11
C ALA A 124 6.94 -7.35 -2.02
N VAL A 125 7.58 -7.82 -3.10
CA VAL A 125 8.14 -6.94 -4.13
C VAL A 125 7.10 -6.58 -5.18
N ASP A 126 6.32 -7.56 -5.65
CA ASP A 126 5.39 -7.42 -6.78
C ASP A 126 3.93 -7.71 -6.40
N MET A 127 3.09 -6.69 -6.17
CA MET A 127 3.50 -5.30 -5.89
C MET A 127 2.87 -4.74 -4.62
N LYS A 128 2.54 -5.62 -3.67
CA LYS A 128 1.87 -5.26 -2.42
C LYS A 128 2.68 -4.26 -1.58
N GLY A 129 4.00 -4.36 -1.57
CA GLY A 129 4.86 -3.39 -0.88
C GLY A 129 4.72 -1.97 -1.46
N CYS A 130 4.70 -1.85 -2.79
CA CYS A 130 4.42 -0.58 -3.47
C CYS A 130 3.01 -0.07 -3.15
N GLY A 131 2.02 -0.97 -3.12
CA GLY A 131 0.64 -0.64 -2.75
C GLY A 131 0.54 -0.05 -1.34
N VAL A 132 1.27 -0.60 -0.37
CA VAL A 132 1.30 -0.04 0.99
C VAL A 132 1.97 1.33 1.01
N MET A 133 3.08 1.53 0.28
CA MET A 133 3.70 2.86 0.19
C MET A 133 2.73 3.91 -0.40
N GLN A 134 1.96 3.53 -1.41
CA GLN A 134 0.93 4.39 -2.01
C GLN A 134 -0.21 4.68 -1.02
N LEU A 135 -0.74 3.65 -0.34
CA LEU A 135 -1.76 3.80 0.69
C LEU A 135 -1.30 4.73 1.82
N MET A 136 -0.10 4.49 2.37
CA MET A 136 0.45 5.32 3.44
C MET A 136 0.66 6.75 2.96
N THR A 137 1.15 6.97 1.74
CA THR A 137 1.25 8.32 1.17
C THR A 137 -0.12 9.00 1.12
N PHE A 138 -1.15 8.29 0.64
CA PHE A 138 -2.52 8.79 0.58
C PHE A 138 -3.07 9.16 1.96
N LEU A 139 -2.91 8.27 2.96
CA LEU A 139 -3.33 8.50 4.34
C LEU A 139 -2.60 9.68 4.98
N GLN A 140 -1.28 9.83 4.73
CA GLN A 140 -0.53 10.96 5.25
C GLN A 140 -0.97 12.29 4.61
N LEU A 141 -1.32 12.31 3.32
CA LEU A 141 -1.90 13.50 2.69
C LEU A 141 -3.25 13.88 3.32
N TRP A 142 -4.10 12.88 3.56
CA TRP A 142 -5.41 13.05 4.21
C TRP A 142 -5.27 13.57 5.65
N ARG A 143 -4.52 12.87 6.50
CA ARG A 143 -4.33 13.19 7.92
C ARG A 143 -3.70 14.57 8.14
N ASN A 144 -2.75 14.95 7.27
CA ASN A 144 -2.07 16.24 7.36
C ASN A 144 -2.79 17.36 6.59
N LYS A 145 -3.93 17.09 5.95
CA LYS A 145 -4.71 18.07 5.19
C LYS A 145 -3.87 18.85 4.19
N VAL A 146 -2.98 18.14 3.49
CA VAL A 146 -2.11 18.76 2.49
C VAL A 146 -2.99 19.36 1.39
N PRO A 147 -2.80 20.64 1.02
CA PRO A 147 -3.56 21.25 -0.08
C PRO A 147 -3.27 20.52 -1.40
N LEU A 148 -4.33 20.07 -2.08
CA LEU A 148 -4.28 19.34 -3.36
C LEU A 148 -5.07 20.05 -4.46
#